data_AF-A0A837F556-F1
#
_entry.id   AF-A0A837F556-F1
#
_cell.length_a   1.000
_cell.length_b   1.000
_cell.length_c   1.000
_cell.angle_alpha   90.00
_cell.angle_beta   90.00
_cell.angle_gamma   90.00
#
_symmetry.space_group_name_H-M   'P 1'
#
loop_
_entity.id
_entity.type
_entity.pdbx_description
1 polymer ?
#
loop_
_entity_poly.entity_id
_entity_poly.type
_entity_poly.pdbx_seq_one_letter_code
_entity_poly.pdbx_strand_id
1 'polypeptide(L)'
;KFEWRDPIFNSPQALQSQSDAQRGSVEDVRRRYVDYIFNGFRDKAGNFAVFDGLTWKGLRDDERVAQIDLGASGLNIDFTSGTATSQAIRAGAIALRDQMRRVNNQYAEQTWYVSGEIISNLERYFSDNFQSGTIMDEILKLTGVAAIKEDSQLSGNEIVIVPLSAGVIAPIVGQAIGTVASPRPEYNSDYIWRTWGAMGLMVKQDINNKYSVIHASS
;
A
#
# COMPACT_ATOMS: atom_id res chain seq x y z
N LYS A 1 2.94 -27.23 -5.48
CA LYS A 1 2.99 -28.69 -5.23
C LYS A 1 3.18 -29.35 -6.58
N PHE A 2 4.09 -30.32 -6.68
CA PHE A 2 4.24 -31.13 -7.89
C PHE A 2 4.16 -32.59 -7.52
N GLU A 3 3.47 -33.38 -8.33
CA GLU A 3 3.28 -34.79 -8.08
C GLU A 3 4.54 -35.60 -8.38
N TRP A 4 4.77 -36.70 -7.66
CA TRP A 4 5.94 -37.54 -7.91
C TRP A 4 6.03 -38.04 -9.36
N ARG A 5 4.88 -38.29 -10.02
CA ARG A 5 4.81 -38.76 -11.41
C ARG A 5 4.80 -37.65 -12.45
N ASP A 6 4.92 -36.38 -12.04
CA ASP A 6 4.87 -35.26 -12.96
C ASP A 6 5.98 -35.39 -14.01
N PRO A 7 5.65 -35.54 -15.31
CA PRO A 7 6.64 -35.73 -16.37
C PRO A 7 7.68 -34.62 -16.43
N ILE A 8 7.32 -33.42 -15.97
CA ILE A 8 8.20 -32.25 -15.93
C ILE A 8 9.41 -32.51 -15.02
N PHE A 9 9.26 -33.28 -13.93
CA PHE A 9 10.34 -33.58 -12.98
C PHE A 9 11.30 -34.68 -13.45
N ASN A 10 10.93 -35.42 -14.49
CA ASN A 10 11.80 -36.39 -15.16
C ASN A 10 12.53 -35.78 -16.37
N SER A 11 12.37 -34.48 -16.61
CA SER A 11 12.99 -33.73 -17.71
C SER A 11 14.08 -32.79 -17.19
N PRO A 12 15.19 -32.59 -17.93
CA PRO A 12 16.18 -31.56 -17.61
C PRO A 12 15.62 -30.12 -17.64
N GLN A 13 14.41 -29.91 -18.17
CA GLN A 13 13.71 -28.62 -18.14
C GLN A 13 12.89 -28.37 -16.84
N ALA A 14 12.90 -29.31 -15.89
CA ALA A 14 12.15 -29.22 -14.62
C ALA A 14 12.44 -27.92 -13.83
N LEU A 15 13.68 -27.42 -13.93
CA LEU A 15 14.15 -26.28 -13.17
C LEU A 15 13.36 -25.00 -13.47
N GLN A 16 12.95 -24.80 -14.73
CA GLN A 16 12.20 -23.61 -15.13
C GLN A 16 10.80 -23.62 -14.50
N SER A 17 10.08 -24.74 -14.58
CA SER A 17 8.76 -24.88 -14.00
C SER A 17 8.78 -24.75 -12.47
N GLN A 18 9.79 -25.33 -11.81
CA GLN A 18 9.97 -25.17 -10.36
C GLN A 18 10.24 -23.72 -9.97
N SER A 19 11.10 -23.03 -10.73
CA SER A 19 11.42 -21.61 -10.49
C SER A 19 10.20 -20.71 -10.65
N ASP A 20 9.40 -20.93 -11.70
CA ASP A 20 8.17 -20.17 -11.94
C ASP A 20 7.13 -20.38 -10.84
N ALA A 21 6.92 -21.62 -10.40
CA ALA A 21 6.02 -21.93 -9.29
C ALA A 21 6.52 -21.35 -7.96
N GLN A 22 7.83 -21.34 -7.73
CA GLN A 22 8.43 -20.73 -6.55
C GLN A 22 8.20 -19.21 -6.55
N ARG A 23 8.43 -18.55 -7.69
CA ARG A 23 8.17 -17.12 -7.85
C ARG A 23 6.71 -16.81 -7.57
N GLY A 24 5.78 -17.56 -8.16
CA GLY A 24 4.35 -17.39 -7.91
C GLY A 24 3.98 -17.55 -6.44
N SER A 25 4.51 -18.57 -5.75
CA SER A 25 4.29 -18.78 -4.31
C SER A 25 4.80 -17.61 -3.46
N VAL A 26 5.98 -17.05 -3.78
CA VAL A 26 6.54 -15.89 -3.06
C VAL A 26 5.72 -14.62 -3.34
N GLU A 27 5.30 -14.41 -4.58
CA GLU A 27 4.45 -13.28 -4.98
C GLU A 27 3.10 -13.33 -4.27
N ASP A 28 2.46 -14.49 -4.20
CA ASP A 28 1.18 -14.67 -3.50
C ASP A 28 1.29 -14.33 -2.02
N VAL A 29 2.35 -14.78 -1.35
CA VAL A 29 2.59 -14.44 0.06
C VAL A 29 2.81 -12.93 0.23
N ARG A 30 3.59 -12.30 -0.64
CA ARG A 30 3.83 -10.84 -0.59
C ARG A 30 2.55 -10.04 -0.84
N ARG A 31 1.71 -10.45 -1.80
CA ARG A 31 0.42 -9.81 -2.06
C ARG A 31 -0.52 -9.89 -0.86
N ARG A 32 -0.56 -11.03 -0.16
CA ARG A 32 -1.34 -11.16 1.09
C ARG A 32 -0.86 -10.21 2.19
N TYR A 33 0.45 -9.96 2.27
CA TYR A 33 0.98 -8.97 3.22
C TYR A 33 0.59 -7.54 2.87
N VAL A 34 0.62 -7.20 1.58
CA VAL A 34 0.15 -5.90 1.09
C VAL A 34 -1.35 -5.74 1.38
N ASP A 35 -2.16 -6.74 1.04
CA ASP A 35 -3.60 -6.78 1.34
C ASP A 35 -3.88 -6.61 2.84
N TYR A 36 -3.14 -7.30 3.71
CA TYR A 36 -3.21 -7.13 5.16
C TYR A 36 -2.92 -5.69 5.62
N ILE A 37 -1.95 -5.01 5.01
CA ILE A 37 -1.63 -3.61 5.34
C ILE A 37 -2.84 -2.71 5.03
N PHE A 38 -3.48 -2.87 3.87
CA PHE A 38 -4.58 -2.00 3.44
C PHE A 38 -5.93 -2.34 4.10
N ASN A 39 -6.24 -3.64 4.25
CA ASN A 39 -7.59 -4.12 4.58
C ASN A 39 -7.65 -4.88 5.92
N GLY A 40 -6.52 -5.07 6.60
CA GLY A 40 -6.43 -5.92 7.79
C GLY A 40 -6.60 -7.41 7.48
N PHE A 41 -6.61 -8.25 8.51
CA PHE A 41 -6.91 -9.68 8.36
C PHE A 41 -8.29 -9.98 8.94
N ARG A 42 -9.15 -10.62 8.14
CA ARG A 42 -10.46 -11.10 8.57
C ARG A 42 -10.48 -12.62 8.67
N ASP A 43 -11.07 -13.14 9.74
CA ASP A 43 -11.34 -14.55 9.90
C ASP A 43 -12.48 -15.02 8.97
N LYS A 44 -12.79 -16.33 9.01
CA LYS A 44 -13.87 -16.91 8.19
C LYS A 44 -15.27 -16.37 8.54
N ALA A 45 -15.44 -15.79 9.72
CA ALA A 45 -16.69 -15.17 10.17
C ALA A 45 -16.73 -13.66 9.85
N GLY A 46 -15.68 -13.10 9.23
CA GLY A 46 -15.58 -11.70 8.84
C GLY A 46 -15.03 -10.77 9.92
N ASN A 47 -14.64 -11.29 11.08
CA ASN A 47 -14.11 -10.50 12.19
C ASN A 47 -12.62 -10.24 12.01
N PHE A 48 -12.15 -9.07 12.46
CA PHE A 48 -10.72 -8.78 12.47
C PHE A 48 -9.99 -9.68 13.47
N ALA A 49 -8.80 -10.13 13.10
CA ALA A 49 -7.95 -10.88 14.03
C ALA A 49 -7.54 -10.00 15.21
N VAL A 50 -7.83 -10.49 16.42
CA VAL A 50 -7.43 -9.89 17.69
C VAL A 50 -6.43 -10.81 18.37
N PHE A 51 -5.28 -10.27 18.75
CA PHE A 51 -4.28 -10.98 19.55
C PHE A 51 -3.86 -10.09 20.71
N ASP A 52 -3.95 -10.59 21.94
CA ASP A 52 -3.66 -9.82 23.17
C ASP A 52 -4.38 -8.46 23.25
N GLY A 53 -5.62 -8.41 22.75
CA GLY A 53 -6.42 -7.18 22.70
C GLY A 53 -6.00 -6.18 21.63
N LEU A 54 -4.95 -6.48 20.85
CA LEU A 54 -4.50 -5.68 19.72
C LEU A 54 -5.12 -6.22 18.43
N THR A 55 -5.58 -5.30 17.59
CA THR A 55 -6.13 -5.59 16.25
C THR A 55 -5.46 -4.69 15.23
N TRP A 56 -5.55 -5.02 13.95
CA TRP A 56 -5.24 -4.14 12.83
C TRP A 56 -6.35 -4.26 11.78
N LYS A 57 -7.05 -3.14 11.53
CA LYS A 57 -8.20 -3.10 10.61
C LYS A 57 -7.84 -2.72 9.18
N GLY A 58 -6.57 -2.36 8.93
CA GLY A 58 -6.12 -1.88 7.63
C GLY A 58 -6.04 -0.35 7.55
N LEU A 59 -5.24 0.15 6.62
CA LEU A 59 -5.10 1.60 6.39
C LEU A 59 -6.45 2.29 6.09
N ARG A 60 -7.39 1.56 5.49
CA ARG A 60 -8.72 2.07 5.12
C ARG A 60 -9.67 2.26 6.30
N ASP A 61 -9.55 1.44 7.33
CA ASP A 61 -10.58 1.32 8.38
C ASP A 61 -10.05 1.50 9.81
N ASP A 62 -8.73 1.50 10.02
CA ASP A 62 -8.16 1.49 11.36
C ASP A 62 -8.20 2.87 12.03
N GLU A 63 -8.61 2.90 13.30
CA GLU A 63 -8.73 4.12 14.11
C GLU A 63 -7.38 4.77 14.40
N ARG A 64 -6.25 4.11 14.08
CA ARG A 64 -4.91 4.71 14.15
C ARG A 64 -4.53 5.54 12.93
N VAL A 65 -5.33 5.48 11.87
CA VAL A 65 -5.11 6.20 10.62
C VAL A 65 -6.15 7.31 10.51
N ALA A 66 -5.71 8.51 10.10
CA ALA A 66 -6.63 9.61 9.86
C ALA A 66 -7.38 9.34 8.56
N GLN A 67 -8.70 9.22 8.66
CA GLN A 67 -9.60 9.07 7.52
C GLN A 67 -10.06 10.46 7.05
N ILE A 68 -9.71 10.82 5.82
CA ILE A 68 -10.02 12.14 5.24
C ILE A 68 -10.99 11.95 4.07
N ASP A 69 -12.16 12.59 4.15
CA ASP A 69 -13.11 12.61 3.05
C ASP A 69 -12.64 13.59 1.96
N LEU A 70 -12.44 13.09 0.75
CA LEU A 70 -12.14 13.90 -0.44
C LEU A 70 -13.40 14.36 -1.16
N GLY A 71 -14.56 13.80 -0.83
CA GLY A 71 -15.85 14.12 -1.43
C GLY A 71 -16.44 15.44 -0.92
N ALA A 72 -17.70 15.68 -1.29
CA ALA A 72 -18.37 16.95 -1.05
C ALA A 72 -18.51 17.34 0.43
N SER A 73 -18.49 16.37 1.35
CA SER A 73 -18.59 16.63 2.80
C SER A 73 -17.24 16.94 3.45
N GLY A 74 -16.13 16.69 2.74
CA GLY A 74 -14.77 16.92 3.20
C GLY A 74 -14.04 17.96 2.37
N LEU A 75 -12.90 17.59 1.79
CA LEU A 75 -12.05 18.50 1.01
C LEU A 75 -12.64 18.88 -0.36
N ASN A 76 -13.70 18.19 -0.80
CA ASN A 76 -14.41 18.43 -2.06
C ASN A 76 -13.46 18.57 -3.26
N ILE A 77 -12.56 17.60 -3.41
CA ILE A 77 -11.60 17.54 -4.49
C ILE A 77 -11.53 16.12 -5.08
N ASP A 78 -11.73 16.04 -6.38
CA ASP A 78 -11.53 14.82 -7.16
C ASP A 78 -10.22 14.91 -7.94
N PHE A 79 -9.21 14.17 -7.48
CA PHE A 79 -7.90 14.11 -8.14
C PHE A 79 -7.91 13.27 -9.43
N THR A 80 -8.97 12.51 -9.69
CA THR A 80 -9.16 11.77 -10.95
C THR A 80 -9.86 12.60 -12.03
N SER A 81 -10.45 13.74 -11.66
CA SER A 81 -11.24 14.56 -12.57
C SER A 81 -10.38 15.16 -13.69
N GLY A 82 -10.62 14.70 -14.92
CA GLY A 82 -10.05 15.29 -16.13
C GLY A 82 -10.55 16.72 -16.41
N THR A 83 -11.68 17.12 -15.81
CA THR A 83 -12.27 18.45 -15.96
C THR A 83 -11.84 19.44 -14.87
N ALA A 84 -11.31 18.95 -13.75
CA ALA A 84 -10.79 19.82 -12.71
C ALA A 84 -9.59 20.64 -13.25
N THR A 85 -9.54 21.90 -12.85
CA THR A 85 -8.43 22.78 -13.22
C THR A 85 -7.18 22.40 -12.42
N SER A 86 -6.01 22.55 -13.03
CA SER A 86 -4.72 22.28 -12.38
C SER A 86 -4.55 23.09 -11.09
N GLN A 87 -5.12 24.30 -11.03
CA GLN A 87 -5.13 25.15 -9.84
C GLN A 87 -6.04 24.59 -8.74
N ALA A 88 -7.20 24.02 -9.08
CA ALA A 88 -8.08 23.36 -8.13
C ALA A 88 -7.43 22.11 -7.55
N ILE A 89 -6.80 21.29 -8.40
CA ILE A 89 -6.05 20.09 -7.98
C ILE A 89 -4.91 20.49 -7.02
N ARG A 90 -4.13 21.52 -7.37
CA ARG A 90 -3.06 22.01 -6.50
C ARG A 90 -3.58 22.59 -5.17
N ALA A 91 -4.69 23.31 -5.18
CA ALA A 91 -5.31 23.82 -3.96
C ALA A 91 -5.80 22.67 -3.06
N GLY A 92 -6.42 21.64 -3.63
CA GLY A 92 -6.80 20.42 -2.93
C GLY A 92 -5.59 19.67 -2.36
N ALA A 93 -4.50 19.56 -3.12
CA ALA A 93 -3.26 18.96 -2.64
C ALA A 93 -2.66 19.72 -1.44
N ILE A 94 -2.71 21.06 -1.46
CA ILE A 94 -2.30 21.88 -0.31
C ILE A 94 -3.18 21.60 0.91
N ALA A 95 -4.50 21.54 0.73
CA ALA A 95 -5.44 21.26 1.80
C ALA A 95 -5.22 19.86 2.41
N LEU A 96 -5.00 18.85 1.57
CA LEU A 96 -4.70 17.48 2.00
C LEU A 96 -3.36 17.39 2.73
N ARG A 97 -2.29 17.99 2.19
CA ARG A 97 -0.98 18.06 2.85
C ARG A 97 -1.07 18.68 4.24
N ASP A 98 -1.87 19.74 4.37
CA ASP A 98 -2.05 20.47 5.62
C ASP A 98 -2.79 19.65 6.69
N GLN A 99 -3.55 18.61 6.32
CA GLN A 99 -4.11 17.66 7.30
C GLN A 99 -3.00 16.98 8.10
N MET A 100 -1.93 16.51 7.45
CA MET A 100 -0.81 15.90 8.17
C MET A 100 0.07 16.96 8.84
N ARG A 101 0.42 18.03 8.12
CA ARG A 101 1.42 19.00 8.58
C ARG A 101 0.89 20.00 9.60
N ARG A 102 -0.32 20.54 9.41
CA ARG A 102 -0.91 21.61 10.24
C ARG A 102 -1.91 21.07 11.25
N VAL A 103 -2.82 20.18 10.83
CA VAL A 103 -3.85 19.64 11.73
C VAL A 103 -3.23 18.60 12.67
N ASN A 104 -2.38 17.73 12.14
CA ASN A 104 -1.72 16.67 12.90
C ASN A 104 -0.31 16.99 13.40
N ASN A 105 0.22 18.18 13.10
CA ASN A 105 1.56 18.64 13.55
C ASN A 105 2.71 17.68 13.21
N GLN A 106 2.58 16.89 12.15
CA GLN A 106 3.66 16.00 11.72
C GLN A 106 4.73 16.79 10.94
N TYR A 107 5.99 16.63 11.35
CA TYR A 107 7.12 17.42 10.85
C TYR A 107 7.83 16.80 9.65
N ALA A 108 7.77 15.47 9.52
CA ALA A 108 8.48 14.76 8.48
C ALA A 108 7.84 14.94 7.10
N GLU A 109 8.66 14.78 6.06
CA GLU A 109 8.19 14.85 4.69
C GLU A 109 7.28 13.65 4.35
N GLN A 110 6.29 13.93 3.52
CA GLN A 110 5.19 13.05 3.18
C GLN A 110 5.49 12.32 1.88
N THR A 111 5.38 10.99 1.88
CA THR A 111 5.31 10.19 0.66
C THR A 111 3.85 9.85 0.39
N TRP A 112 3.38 10.21 -0.80
CA TRP A 112 2.01 9.99 -1.22
C TRP A 112 1.97 8.76 -2.12
N TYR A 113 1.12 7.81 -1.77
CA TYR A 113 0.73 6.70 -2.59
C TYR A 113 -0.65 7.01 -3.16
N VAL A 114 -0.80 6.96 -4.47
CA VAL A 114 -2.03 7.33 -5.19
C VAL A 114 -2.47 6.18 -6.09
N SER A 115 -3.73 6.18 -6.48
CA SER A 115 -4.25 5.27 -7.50
C SER A 115 -3.67 5.55 -8.89
N GLY A 116 -3.80 4.58 -9.79
CA GLY A 116 -3.40 4.71 -11.19
C GLY A 116 -4.22 5.79 -11.93
N GLU A 117 -5.48 5.99 -11.57
CA GLU A 117 -6.32 7.04 -12.15
C GLU A 117 -5.84 8.44 -11.77
N ILE A 118 -5.43 8.63 -10.51
CA ILE A 118 -4.87 9.90 -10.04
C ILE A 118 -3.54 10.16 -10.74
N ILE A 119 -2.61 9.20 -10.73
CA ILE A 119 -1.27 9.45 -11.29
C ILE A 119 -1.35 9.83 -12.77
N SER A 120 -2.22 9.16 -13.54
CA SER A 120 -2.46 9.49 -14.95
C SER A 120 -3.02 10.92 -15.13
N ASN A 121 -3.92 11.37 -14.26
CA ASN A 121 -4.43 12.74 -14.31
C ASN A 121 -3.36 13.78 -13.90
N LEU A 122 -2.46 13.43 -12.98
CA LEU A 122 -1.38 14.32 -12.54
C LEU A 122 -0.27 14.53 -13.59
N GLU A 123 -0.18 13.66 -14.61
CA GLU A 123 0.74 13.81 -15.74
C GLU A 123 0.32 14.91 -16.73
N ARG A 124 -0.91 15.43 -16.62
CA ARG A 124 -1.37 16.56 -17.44
C ARG A 124 -0.51 17.80 -17.20
N TYR A 125 -0.43 18.67 -18.20
CA TYR A 125 0.21 19.97 -18.07
C TYR A 125 -0.51 20.86 -17.04
N PHE A 126 0.25 21.62 -16.27
CA PHE A 126 -0.33 22.53 -15.28
C PHE A 126 -1.03 23.74 -15.93
N SER A 127 -0.54 24.20 -17.07
CA SER A 127 -1.07 25.34 -17.82
C SER A 127 -1.02 25.07 -19.32
N ASP A 128 -2.13 25.37 -20.00
CA ASP A 128 -2.25 25.22 -21.46
C ASP A 128 -1.62 26.40 -22.23
N ASN A 129 -1.26 27.49 -21.54
CA ASN A 129 -0.84 28.75 -22.17
C ASN A 129 0.68 28.85 -22.42
N PHE A 130 1.48 27.94 -21.86
CA PHE A 130 2.93 27.91 -22.02
C PHE A 130 3.46 26.49 -21.80
N GLN A 131 4.73 26.23 -22.14
CA GLN A 131 5.41 24.99 -21.79
C GLN A 131 5.58 24.90 -20.26
N SER A 132 4.52 24.44 -19.59
CA SER A 132 4.48 24.22 -18.17
C SER A 132 4.95 22.80 -17.83
N GLY A 133 5.38 22.60 -16.59
CA GLY A 133 5.56 21.25 -16.06
C GLY A 133 4.22 20.53 -15.89
N THR A 134 4.28 19.30 -15.41
CA THR A 134 3.07 18.54 -15.09
C THR A 134 2.42 19.05 -13.81
N ILE A 135 1.16 18.68 -13.56
CA ILE A 135 0.51 18.93 -12.27
C ILE A 135 1.29 18.23 -11.15
N MET A 136 1.80 17.03 -11.41
CA MET A 136 2.66 16.29 -10.48
C MET A 136 3.89 17.11 -10.06
N ASP A 137 4.59 17.74 -11.00
CA ASP A 137 5.76 18.58 -10.71
C ASP A 137 5.41 19.76 -9.79
N GLU A 138 4.24 20.37 -10.01
CA GLU A 138 3.76 21.48 -9.19
C GLU A 138 3.35 21.06 -7.78
N ILE A 139 2.87 19.82 -7.61
CA ILE A 139 2.59 19.24 -6.29
C ILE A 139 3.91 18.86 -5.58
N LEU A 140 4.88 18.28 -6.29
CA LEU A 140 6.20 17.94 -5.73
C LEU A 140 6.99 19.17 -5.27
N LYS A 141 6.73 20.34 -5.87
CA LYS A 141 7.30 21.63 -5.38
C LYS A 141 6.71 22.08 -4.04
N LEU A 142 5.61 21.50 -3.57
CA LEU A 142 5.02 21.85 -2.28
C LEU A 142 5.91 21.38 -1.14
N THR A 143 6.25 22.30 -0.23
CA THR A 143 7.09 21.96 0.93
C THR A 143 6.47 20.86 1.77
N GLY A 144 7.24 19.81 2.04
CA GLY A 144 6.82 18.68 2.86
C GLY A 144 6.21 17.52 2.07
N VAL A 145 6.15 17.59 0.74
CA VAL A 145 5.88 16.43 -0.13
C VAL A 145 7.22 15.96 -0.68
N ALA A 146 7.63 14.74 -0.33
CA ALA A 146 8.91 14.16 -0.80
C ALA A 146 8.76 13.40 -2.12
N ALA A 147 7.66 12.65 -2.26
CA ALA A 147 7.43 11.82 -3.44
C ALA A 147 5.93 11.51 -3.60
N ILE A 148 5.53 11.29 -4.85
CA ILE A 148 4.22 10.75 -5.23
C ILE A 148 4.50 9.46 -6.01
N LYS A 149 3.83 8.36 -5.64
CA LYS A 149 4.01 7.03 -6.21
C LYS A 149 2.67 6.36 -6.42
N GLU A 150 2.59 5.51 -7.42
CA GLU A 150 1.41 4.67 -7.64
C GLU A 150 1.43 3.44 -6.72
N ASP A 151 0.27 3.03 -6.21
CA ASP A 151 0.07 1.73 -5.57
C ASP A 151 -1.19 1.06 -6.12
N SER A 152 -1.07 -0.21 -6.54
CA SER A 152 -2.16 -0.94 -7.18
C SER A 152 -3.28 -1.38 -6.23
N GLN A 153 -3.10 -1.23 -4.92
CA GLN A 153 -4.19 -1.43 -3.96
C GLN A 153 -5.19 -0.28 -3.96
N LEU A 154 -4.79 0.91 -4.42
CA LEU A 154 -5.62 2.10 -4.46
C LEU A 154 -6.35 2.20 -5.80
N SER A 155 -7.61 2.61 -5.76
CA SER A 155 -8.44 2.77 -6.96
C SER A 155 -9.31 4.02 -6.88
N GLY A 156 -9.60 4.62 -8.03
CA GLY A 156 -10.43 5.82 -8.09
C GLY A 156 -9.77 7.01 -7.38
N ASN A 157 -10.54 7.80 -6.62
CA ASN A 157 -10.01 8.97 -5.91
C ASN A 157 -9.51 8.59 -4.50
N GLU A 158 -8.53 7.68 -4.44
CA GLU A 158 -7.92 7.20 -3.18
C GLU A 158 -6.43 7.56 -3.08
N ILE A 159 -6.02 8.06 -1.91
CA ILE A 159 -4.65 8.47 -1.59
C ILE A 159 -4.27 7.99 -0.18
N VAL A 160 -3.07 7.41 -0.03
CA VAL A 160 -2.45 7.13 1.26
C VAL A 160 -1.21 7.99 1.44
N ILE A 161 -1.10 8.68 2.58
CA ILE A 161 0.03 9.54 2.89
C ILE A 161 0.80 8.99 4.07
N VAL A 162 2.11 8.80 3.87
CA VAL A 162 3.00 8.15 4.81
C VAL A 162 4.31 8.94 4.96
N PRO A 163 4.68 9.40 6.17
CA PRO A 163 5.97 9.99 6.44
C PRO A 163 7.00 8.90 6.81
N LEU A 164 7.60 8.31 5.78
CA LEU A 164 8.48 7.13 5.92
C LEU A 164 9.72 7.39 6.79
N SER A 165 10.23 8.63 6.82
CA SER A 165 11.42 9.00 7.60
C SER A 165 11.16 9.24 9.09
N ALA A 166 9.89 9.32 9.51
CA ALA A 166 9.52 9.65 10.90
C ALA A 166 9.55 8.44 11.86
N GLY A 167 9.63 7.21 11.35
CA GLY A 167 9.54 6.00 12.19
C GLY A 167 8.19 5.84 12.92
N VAL A 168 7.14 6.45 12.38
CA VAL A 168 5.75 6.40 12.88
C VAL A 168 4.94 5.27 12.28
N ILE A 169 5.37 4.77 11.14
CA ILE A 169 4.86 3.55 10.50
C ILE A 169 6.04 2.65 10.18
N ALA A 170 5.98 1.41 10.62
CA ALA A 170 7.02 0.43 10.32
C ALA A 170 6.46 -0.99 10.30
N PRO A 171 6.90 -1.82 9.35
CA PRO A 171 6.66 -3.25 9.44
C PRO A 171 7.47 -3.84 10.60
N ILE A 172 6.84 -4.72 11.37
CA ILE A 172 7.48 -5.48 12.45
C ILE A 172 7.61 -6.91 11.95
N VAL A 173 8.83 -7.31 11.60
CA VAL A 173 9.11 -8.62 11.02
C VAL A 173 9.55 -9.57 12.14
N GLY A 174 8.70 -10.55 12.46
CA GLY A 174 9.04 -11.65 13.38
C GLY A 174 9.82 -12.75 12.68
N GLN A 175 9.43 -13.07 11.43
CA GLN A 175 10.12 -14.03 10.58
C GLN A 175 10.13 -13.53 9.14
N ALA A 176 11.32 -13.42 8.56
CA ALA A 176 11.47 -13.07 7.15
C ALA A 176 10.79 -14.12 6.24
N ILE A 177 10.37 -13.70 5.05
CA ILE A 177 9.77 -14.62 4.09
C ILE A 177 10.82 -15.64 3.66
N GLY A 178 10.52 -16.92 3.92
CA GLY A 178 11.40 -18.04 3.60
C GLY A 178 10.62 -19.17 2.95
N THR A 179 11.31 -19.94 2.11
CA THR A 179 10.76 -21.13 1.45
C THR A 179 11.53 -22.35 1.92
N VAL A 180 10.80 -23.35 2.41
CA VAL A 180 11.38 -24.61 2.89
C VAL A 180 10.77 -25.79 2.15
N ALA A 181 11.60 -26.75 1.76
CA ALA A 181 11.15 -28.01 1.19
C ALA A 181 10.56 -28.90 2.30
N SER A 182 9.36 -29.44 2.08
CA SER A 182 8.78 -30.42 3.00
C SER A 182 9.54 -31.74 2.90
N PRO A 183 9.78 -32.45 4.03
CA PRO A 183 10.40 -33.77 4.00
C PRO A 183 9.63 -34.74 3.10
N ARG A 184 10.36 -35.62 2.42
CA ARG A 184 9.82 -36.67 1.54
C ARG A 184 10.07 -38.04 2.18
N PRO A 185 9.15 -38.55 3.02
CA PRO A 185 9.38 -39.77 3.77
C PRO A 185 9.33 -41.04 2.90
N GLU A 186 8.59 -41.02 1.79
CA GLU A 186 8.41 -42.16 0.90
C GLU A 186 9.00 -41.87 -0.48
N TYR A 187 9.34 -42.94 -1.21
CA TYR A 187 9.91 -42.83 -2.55
C TYR A 187 8.97 -42.14 -3.55
N ASN A 188 7.65 -42.23 -3.33
CA ASN A 188 6.60 -41.63 -4.14
C ASN A 188 5.98 -40.37 -3.52
N SER A 189 6.57 -39.82 -2.45
CA SER A 189 6.06 -38.57 -1.86
C SER A 189 6.23 -37.40 -2.84
N ASP A 190 5.22 -36.54 -2.89
CA ASP A 190 5.17 -35.36 -3.74
C ASP A 190 6.24 -34.32 -3.39
N TYR A 191 6.55 -33.45 -4.37
CA TYR A 191 7.46 -32.32 -4.18
C TYR A 191 6.67 -31.11 -3.69
N ILE A 192 6.85 -30.76 -2.41
CA ILE A 192 6.15 -29.67 -1.75
C ILE A 192 7.16 -28.69 -1.17
N TRP A 193 7.06 -27.42 -1.59
CA TRP A 193 7.71 -26.30 -0.95
C TRP A 193 6.66 -25.44 -0.27
N ARG A 194 6.98 -24.94 0.92
CA ARG A 194 6.12 -24.04 1.68
C ARG A 194 6.83 -22.70 1.82
N THR A 195 6.16 -21.65 1.37
CA THR A 195 6.60 -20.27 1.57
C THR A 195 5.78 -19.66 2.70
N TRP A 196 6.45 -19.10 3.69
CA TRP A 196 5.82 -18.44 4.83
C TRP A 196 6.66 -17.28 5.34
N GLY A 197 6.08 -16.48 6.23
CA GLY A 197 6.76 -15.45 7.00
C GLY A 197 5.84 -15.00 8.12
N ALA A 198 6.32 -14.10 8.98
CA ALA A 198 5.50 -13.44 9.98
C ALA A 198 5.86 -11.95 10.04
N MET A 199 4.91 -11.08 9.70
CA MET A 199 5.06 -9.63 9.76
C MET A 199 3.77 -9.00 10.29
N GLY A 200 3.91 -7.98 11.14
CA GLY A 200 2.84 -7.08 11.55
C GLY A 200 3.14 -5.64 11.12
N LEU A 201 2.20 -4.73 11.37
CA LEU A 201 2.37 -3.30 11.13
C LEU A 201 2.25 -2.52 12.44
N MET A 202 3.21 -1.65 12.70
CA MET A 202 3.12 -0.66 13.76
C MET A 202 2.76 0.68 13.15
N VAL A 203 1.69 1.30 13.65
CA VAL A 203 1.30 2.69 13.35
C VAL A 203 1.17 3.43 14.68
N LYS A 204 1.92 4.53 14.82
CA LYS A 204 1.94 5.36 16.02
C LYS A 204 0.96 6.52 15.90
N GLN A 205 0.22 6.75 16.97
CA GLN A 205 -0.53 7.98 17.21
C GLN A 205 0.09 8.73 18.39
N ASP A 206 -0.07 10.04 18.40
CA ASP A 206 0.25 10.84 19.58
C ASP A 206 -0.85 10.72 20.64
N ILE A 207 -0.51 11.00 21.90
CA ILE A 207 -1.43 11.00 23.05
C ILE A 207 -2.60 11.98 22.88
N ASN A 208 -2.44 13.00 22.05
CA ASN A 208 -3.48 13.99 21.72
C ASN A 208 -4.32 13.58 20.49
N ASN A 209 -4.35 12.29 20.13
CA ASN A 209 -5.00 11.77 18.92
C ASN A 209 -4.54 12.50 17.65
N LYS A 210 -3.22 12.74 17.55
CA LYS A 210 -2.61 13.26 16.32
C LYS A 210 -2.12 12.09 15.48
N TYR A 211 -2.56 12.08 14.23
CA TYR A 211 -2.37 10.99 13.29
C TYR A 211 -1.18 11.26 12.39
N SER A 212 -0.33 10.26 12.24
CA SER A 212 0.86 10.37 11.38
C SER A 212 0.71 9.68 10.03
N VAL A 213 -0.38 8.93 9.83
CA VAL A 213 -0.71 8.27 8.56
C VAL A 213 -2.11 8.72 8.18
N ILE A 214 -2.30 9.04 6.91
CA ILE A 214 -3.60 9.46 6.37
C ILE A 214 -4.00 8.47 5.28
N HIS A 215 -5.27 8.09 5.30
CA HIS A 215 -5.98 7.53 4.17
C HIS A 215 -7.07 8.53 3.77
N ALA A 216 -7.11 8.89 2.49
CA ALA A 216 -8.03 9.88 1.95
C ALA A 216 -8.76 9.29 0.75
N SER A 217 -10.09 9.39 0.74
CA SER A 217 -10.96 8.75 -0.26
C SER A 217 -12.26 9.52 -0.47
N SER A 218 -12.91 9.34 -1.62
CA SER A 218 -14.28 9.83 -1.90
C SER A 218 -15.10 8.84 -2.71
#